data_AF-A0A7C7F048-F1
#
_entry.id   AF-A0A7C7F048-F1
#
_cell.length_a   1.000
_cell.length_b   1.000
_cell.length_c   1.000
_cell.angle_alpha   90.00
_cell.angle_beta   90.00
_cell.angle_gamma   90.00
#
_symmetry.space_group_name_H-M   'P 1'
#
loop_
_entity.id
_entity.type
_entity.pdbx_description
1 polymer ?
#
loop_
_entity_poly.entity_id
_entity_poly.type
_entity_poly.pdbx_seq_one_letter_code
_entity_poly.pdbx_strand_id
1 'polypeptide(L)'
;MAIKERVSLFKRYSDERIHQVEPFRTYYLIMEGTNTEPQYFWHLDRFLAKHRVRNNVKLVFLDRTHTDRGRNTPRQLFTFLREWRKENKDENAIYCMVFDRDSYKAYENPAEAYLAFVRRVKATAVRMIVTSPCFEIWLLLHRERAVAEYIWPDSRNIFLNRRLNSRYTYLSKLVQDVFGFNPKTSVPAEIVEKVDVALAQAGFLTSDVEEMAYEIGENVSAFIKELCFDPRDLR
;
A
#
# COMPACT_ATOMS: atom_id res chain seq x y z
N MET A 1 2.97 14.42 -19.12
CA MET A 1 2.68 14.26 -17.68
C MET A 1 4.01 14.31 -16.94
N ALA A 2 4.18 15.17 -15.94
CA ALA A 2 5.45 15.27 -15.22
C ALA A 2 5.37 14.42 -13.94
N ILE A 3 6.41 13.61 -13.74
CA ILE A 3 6.53 12.68 -12.63
C ILE A 3 7.55 13.30 -11.69
N LYS A 4 7.19 13.49 -10.43
CA LYS A 4 8.18 13.86 -9.44
C LYS A 4 8.70 12.58 -8.80
N GLU A 5 9.90 12.17 -9.19
CA GLU A 5 10.60 11.09 -8.50
C GLU A 5 10.95 11.59 -7.09
N ARG A 6 10.25 11.10 -6.07
CA ARG A 6 10.77 11.19 -4.70
C ARG A 6 11.62 9.96 -4.44
N VAL A 7 12.93 10.13 -4.60
CA VAL A 7 13.91 9.12 -4.23
C VAL A 7 14.16 9.19 -2.72
N SER A 8 14.15 8.05 -2.05
CA SER A 8 14.73 7.96 -0.70
C SER A 8 16.20 8.36 -0.77
N LEU A 9 16.55 9.53 -0.23
CA LEU A 9 17.91 10.10 -0.28
C LEU A 9 18.90 9.39 0.66
N PHE A 10 18.47 8.34 1.37
CA PHE A 10 19.35 7.62 2.29
C PHE A 10 20.37 6.78 1.52
N LYS A 11 21.61 7.28 1.42
CA LYS A 11 22.77 6.48 1.04
C LYS A 11 22.99 5.44 2.15
N ARG A 12 22.40 4.24 1.98
CA ARG A 12 22.46 3.18 3.00
C ARG A 12 23.88 2.61 3.22
N TYR A 13 24.86 3.02 2.40
CA TYR A 13 26.25 2.59 2.47
C TYR A 13 27.20 3.78 2.27
N SER A 14 28.24 3.87 3.10
CA SER A 14 29.34 4.82 2.97
C SER A 14 30.44 4.34 1.99
N ASP A 15 30.60 3.02 1.84
CA ASP A 15 31.79 2.41 1.20
C ASP A 15 31.49 1.69 -0.13
N GLU A 16 32.52 1.56 -0.98
CA GLU A 16 32.48 0.71 -2.19
C GLU A 16 32.45 -0.78 -1.81
N ARG A 17 31.54 -1.53 -2.43
CA ARG A 17 31.21 -2.89 -2.02
C ARG A 17 32.22 -3.92 -2.52
N ILE A 18 32.75 -4.71 -1.59
CA ILE A 18 33.50 -5.93 -1.84
C ILE A 18 32.52 -7.11 -1.70
N HIS A 19 32.36 -7.88 -2.78
CA HIS A 19 31.55 -9.10 -2.97
C HIS A 19 30.12 -8.98 -3.55
N GLN A 20 29.80 -9.96 -4.42
CA GLN A 20 28.50 -10.21 -5.06
C GLN A 20 27.43 -10.51 -4.00
N VAL A 21 26.73 -9.47 -3.56
CA VAL A 21 25.46 -9.58 -2.86
C VAL A 21 24.37 -9.64 -3.92
N GLU A 22 23.38 -10.53 -3.75
CA GLU A 22 22.13 -10.60 -4.53
C GLU A 22 21.67 -9.21 -5.01
N PRO A 23 21.25 -9.06 -6.29
CA PRO A 23 21.07 -7.75 -6.90
C PRO A 23 20.04 -6.91 -6.13
N PHE A 24 20.37 -5.63 -6.00
CA PHE A 24 19.49 -4.59 -5.47
C PHE A 24 18.12 -4.65 -6.17
N ARG A 25 17.03 -4.79 -5.40
CA ARG A 25 15.68 -4.80 -5.96
C ARG A 25 15.00 -3.46 -5.71
N THR A 26 14.85 -2.68 -6.77
CA THR A 26 14.12 -1.40 -6.76
C THR A 26 12.62 -1.66 -6.84
N TYR A 27 11.83 -0.94 -6.04
CA TYR A 27 10.37 -1.01 -6.06
C TYR A 27 9.78 0.36 -6.42
N TYR A 28 9.15 0.45 -7.58
CA TYR A 28 8.43 1.64 -8.00
C TYR A 28 6.98 1.54 -7.53
N LEU A 29 6.53 2.47 -6.69
CA LEU A 29 5.17 2.49 -6.17
C LEU A 29 4.40 3.68 -6.77
N ILE A 30 3.27 3.37 -7.39
CA ILE A 30 2.22 4.36 -7.66
C ILE A 30 1.02 4.09 -6.78
N MET A 31 0.45 5.16 -6.22
CA MET A 31 -0.66 5.07 -5.27
C MET A 31 -1.88 5.81 -5.82
N GLU A 32 -3.07 5.33 -5.44
CA GLU A 32 -4.32 5.97 -5.82
C GLU A 32 -4.58 7.21 -4.96
N GLY A 33 -4.49 7.04 -3.63
CA GLY A 33 -4.62 8.14 -2.71
C GLY A 33 -3.42 9.08 -2.74
N THR A 34 -3.70 10.34 -2.46
CA THR A 34 -2.71 11.43 -2.49
C THR A 34 -2.17 11.78 -1.11
N ASN A 35 -2.64 11.10 -0.05
CA ASN A 35 -2.32 11.51 1.32
C ASN A 35 -2.00 10.34 2.26
N THR A 36 -2.95 9.44 2.51
CA THR A 36 -2.82 8.39 3.54
C THR A 36 -1.69 7.40 3.21
N GLU A 37 -1.76 6.79 2.03
CA GLU A 37 -0.82 5.78 1.55
C GLU A 37 0.57 6.38 1.35
N PRO A 38 0.74 7.54 0.66
CA PRO A 38 2.05 8.17 0.53
C PRO A 38 2.71 8.49 1.87
N GLN A 39 1.96 9.03 2.84
CA GLN A 39 2.49 9.28 4.18
C GLN A 39 2.93 7.99 4.87
N TYR A 40 2.07 6.97 4.89
CA TYR A 40 2.38 5.70 5.55
C TYR A 40 3.66 5.07 4.99
N PHE A 41 3.76 4.92 3.67
CA PHE A 41 4.92 4.31 3.04
C PHE A 41 6.19 5.18 3.19
N TRP A 42 6.05 6.50 3.24
CA TRP A 42 7.19 7.38 3.55
C TRP A 42 7.69 7.19 4.99
N HIS A 43 6.79 7.09 5.96
CA HIS A 43 7.15 6.76 7.34
C HIS A 43 7.81 5.38 7.44
N LEU A 44 7.25 4.39 6.73
CA LEU A 44 7.78 3.02 6.68
C LEU A 44 9.21 3.00 6.11
N ASP A 45 9.46 3.68 4.98
CA ASP A 45 10.82 3.74 4.39
C ASP A 45 11.85 4.29 5.39
N ARG A 46 11.50 5.38 6.09
CA ARG A 46 12.36 5.98 7.11
C ARG A 46 12.57 5.06 8.30
N PHE A 47 11.52 4.37 8.74
CA PHE A 47 11.58 3.42 9.84
C PHE A 47 12.50 2.24 9.50
N LEU A 48 12.32 1.61 8.33
CA LEU A 48 13.15 0.51 7.86
C LEU A 48 14.62 0.93 7.68
N ALA A 49 14.86 2.12 7.13
CA ALA A 49 16.22 2.67 7.00
C ALA A 49 16.90 2.88 8.36
N LYS A 50 16.18 3.41 9.36
CA LYS A 50 16.69 3.61 10.73
C LYS A 50 17.06 2.28 11.41
N HIS A 51 16.28 1.22 11.16
CA HIS A 51 16.46 -0.09 11.80
C HIS A 51 17.42 -1.01 11.02
N ARG A 52 18.14 -0.47 10.02
CA ARG A 52 19.15 -1.21 9.23
C ARG A 52 18.64 -2.51 8.62
N VAL A 53 17.34 -2.58 8.30
CA VAL A 53 16.77 -3.74 7.60
C VAL A 53 17.46 -3.84 6.23
N ARG A 54 18.23 -4.92 6.03
CA ARG A 54 19.32 -5.03 5.04
C ARG A 54 18.88 -5.32 3.60
N ASN A 55 17.66 -4.96 3.24
CA ASN A 55 17.20 -5.05 1.86
C ASN A 55 17.36 -3.70 1.18
N ASN A 56 18.02 -3.68 0.02
CA ASN A 56 18.21 -2.46 -0.74
C ASN A 56 16.95 -2.12 -1.54
N VAL A 57 15.88 -1.80 -0.83
CA VAL A 57 14.57 -1.38 -1.36
C VAL A 57 14.64 0.13 -1.62
N LYS A 58 14.71 0.54 -2.88
CA LYS A 58 14.45 1.92 -3.29
C LYS A 58 12.96 2.05 -3.56
N LEU A 59 12.22 2.70 -2.65
CA LEU A 59 10.82 3.07 -2.86
C LEU A 59 10.79 4.38 -3.65
N VAL A 60 10.25 4.34 -4.86
CA VAL A 60 10.02 5.53 -5.67
C VAL A 60 8.54 5.81 -5.72
N PHE A 61 8.14 6.95 -5.15
CA PHE A 61 6.78 7.44 -5.21
C PHE A 61 6.58 8.21 -6.51
N LEU A 62 5.68 7.71 -7.36
CA LEU A 62 5.29 8.40 -8.57
C LEU A 62 4.20 9.44 -8.22
N ASP A 63 4.63 10.62 -7.76
CA ASP A 63 3.77 11.79 -7.51
C ASP A 63 3.35 12.40 -8.86
N ARG A 64 2.05 12.71 -9.02
CA ARG A 64 1.52 13.36 -10.24
C ARG A 64 1.44 14.87 -10.06
N THR A 65 1.94 15.64 -11.04
CA THR A 65 1.84 17.10 -11.02
C THR A 65 0.39 17.61 -11.11
N HIS A 66 0.14 18.78 -10.50
CA HIS A 66 -1.17 19.44 -10.30
C HIS A 66 -2.08 19.66 -11.53
N THR A 67 -1.65 19.33 -12.76
CA THR A 67 -2.41 19.56 -14.00
C THR A 67 -3.55 18.56 -14.24
N ASP A 68 -3.68 17.53 -13.40
CA ASP A 68 -4.60 16.41 -13.62
C ASP A 68 -5.69 16.35 -12.54
N ARG A 69 -6.44 17.44 -12.38
CA ARG A 69 -7.67 17.45 -11.55
C ARG A 69 -8.68 16.48 -12.18
N GLY A 70 -8.79 15.26 -11.64
CA GLY A 70 -9.82 14.27 -11.99
C GLY A 70 -9.34 12.87 -12.41
N ARG A 71 -8.05 12.52 -12.26
CA ARG A 71 -7.46 11.27 -12.83
C ARG A 71 -6.97 10.25 -11.79
N ASN A 72 -7.82 9.78 -10.87
CA ASN A 72 -7.38 8.92 -9.75
C ASN A 72 -8.00 7.53 -9.73
N THR A 73 -8.29 6.89 -10.87
CA THR A 73 -8.82 5.51 -10.87
C THR A 73 -7.69 4.49 -11.01
N PRO A 74 -7.81 3.27 -10.45
CA PRO A 74 -6.79 2.22 -10.61
C PRO A 74 -6.51 1.88 -12.08
N ARG A 75 -7.52 2.00 -12.96
CA ARG A 75 -7.36 1.87 -14.41
C ARG A 75 -6.36 2.87 -15.00
N GLN A 76 -6.41 4.12 -14.56
CA GLN A 76 -5.49 5.17 -15.00
C GLN A 76 -4.08 4.97 -14.41
N LEU A 77 -3.99 4.56 -13.13
CA LEU A 77 -2.72 4.20 -12.49
C LEU A 77 -1.99 3.14 -13.32
N PHE A 78 -2.71 2.08 -13.71
CA PHE A 78 -2.15 0.98 -14.48
C PHE A 78 -1.65 1.40 -15.85
N THR A 79 -2.44 2.21 -16.60
CA THR A 79 -2.00 2.74 -17.91
C THR A 79 -0.71 3.54 -17.76
N PHE A 80 -0.68 4.46 -16.80
CA PHE A 80 0.48 5.31 -16.59
C PHE A 80 1.71 4.52 -16.14
N LEU A 81 1.57 3.56 -15.22
CA LEU A 81 2.68 2.72 -14.78
C LEU A 81 3.28 1.90 -15.94
N ARG A 82 2.44 1.45 -16.88
CA ARG A 82 2.91 0.76 -18.09
C ARG A 82 3.66 1.69 -19.04
N GLU A 83 3.20 2.92 -19.21
CA GLU A 83 3.90 3.93 -20.03
C GLU A 83 5.26 4.26 -19.41
N TRP A 84 5.29 4.53 -18.10
CA TRP A 84 6.52 4.84 -17.38
C TRP A 84 7.55 3.72 -17.43
N ARG A 85 7.10 2.46 -17.27
CA ARG A 85 7.96 1.27 -17.40
C ARG A 85 8.60 1.16 -18.79
N LYS A 86 7.87 1.49 -19.86
CA LYS A 86 8.41 1.47 -21.23
C LYS A 86 9.51 2.51 -21.43
N GLU A 87 9.38 3.67 -20.78
CA GLU A 87 10.34 4.76 -20.88
C GLU A 87 11.61 4.50 -20.06
N ASN A 88 11.48 3.98 -18.84
CA ASN A 88 12.61 3.88 -17.89
C ASN A 88 13.40 2.58 -17.98
N LYS A 89 12.80 1.51 -18.54
CA LYS A 89 13.47 0.22 -18.84
C LYS A 89 14.34 -0.35 -17.70
N ASP A 90 13.95 -0.17 -16.44
CA ASP A 90 14.59 -0.86 -15.32
C ASP A 90 14.06 -2.29 -15.26
N GLU A 91 14.77 -3.21 -15.94
CA GLU A 91 14.36 -4.61 -16.09
C GLU A 91 14.38 -5.39 -14.77
N ASN A 92 15.17 -4.94 -13.80
CA ASN A 92 15.33 -5.60 -12.49
C ASN A 92 14.36 -5.05 -11.43
N ALA A 93 13.65 -3.96 -11.73
CA ALA A 93 12.71 -3.36 -10.81
C ALA A 93 11.33 -4.02 -10.79
N ILE A 94 10.71 -3.95 -9.62
CA ILE A 94 9.31 -4.35 -9.41
C ILE A 94 8.45 -3.10 -9.48
N TYR A 95 7.44 -3.13 -10.34
CA TYR A 95 6.48 -2.05 -10.52
C TYR A 95 5.20 -2.40 -9.78
N CYS A 96 4.92 -1.65 -8.72
CA CYS A 96 3.81 -1.84 -7.81
C CYS A 96 2.75 -0.75 -8.02
N MET A 97 1.49 -1.14 -8.00
CA MET A 97 0.37 -0.23 -7.85
C MET A 97 -0.36 -0.48 -6.53
N VAL A 98 -0.60 0.58 -5.76
CA VAL A 98 -1.35 0.57 -4.51
C VAL A 98 -2.72 1.19 -4.76
N PHE A 99 -3.79 0.46 -4.46
CA PHE A 99 -5.15 0.96 -4.63
C PHE A 99 -6.14 0.29 -3.68
N ASP A 100 -7.29 0.94 -3.49
CA ASP A 100 -8.37 0.43 -2.66
C ASP A 100 -9.40 -0.33 -3.50
N ARG A 101 -10.02 -1.35 -2.90
CA ARG A 101 -11.17 -2.01 -3.51
C ARG A 101 -12.35 -1.04 -3.65
N ASP A 102 -12.51 -0.11 -2.70
CA ASP A 102 -13.58 0.89 -2.67
C ASP A 102 -13.62 1.83 -3.88
N SER A 103 -12.54 1.90 -4.65
CA SER A 103 -12.46 2.66 -5.91
C SER A 103 -13.43 2.14 -6.98
N TYR A 104 -13.98 0.95 -6.77
CA TYR A 104 -14.98 0.31 -7.62
C TYR A 104 -16.40 0.36 -7.05
N LYS A 105 -16.63 0.94 -5.87
CA LYS A 105 -17.94 0.87 -5.18
C LYS A 105 -19.07 1.62 -5.88
N ALA A 106 -18.74 2.56 -6.76
CA ALA A 106 -19.70 3.37 -7.52
C ALA A 106 -20.15 2.72 -8.84
N TYR A 107 -19.58 1.57 -9.23
CA TYR A 107 -20.00 0.84 -10.41
C TYR A 107 -21.32 0.10 -10.12
N GLU A 108 -22.11 -0.18 -11.17
CA GLU A 108 -23.37 -0.94 -11.06
C GLU A 108 -23.14 -2.32 -10.44
N ASN A 109 -22.09 -3.02 -10.89
CA ASN A 109 -21.61 -4.26 -10.28
C ASN A 109 -20.16 -4.06 -9.77
N PRO A 110 -19.96 -3.61 -8.52
CA PRO A 110 -18.63 -3.32 -7.99
C PRO A 110 -17.65 -4.50 -8.02
N ALA A 111 -18.11 -5.68 -7.62
CA ALA A 111 -17.28 -6.88 -7.54
C ALA A 111 -16.81 -7.32 -8.93
N GLU A 112 -17.71 -7.32 -9.91
CA GLU A 112 -17.36 -7.65 -11.29
C GLU A 112 -16.38 -6.63 -11.90
N ALA A 113 -16.63 -5.33 -11.70
CA ALA A 113 -15.75 -4.27 -12.19
C ALA A 113 -14.33 -4.35 -11.60
N TYR A 114 -14.24 -4.67 -10.30
CA TYR A 114 -13.00 -4.91 -9.59
C TYR A 114 -12.27 -6.17 -10.11
N LEU A 115 -12.94 -7.32 -10.16
CA LEU A 115 -12.37 -8.59 -10.63
C LEU A 115 -11.89 -8.50 -12.08
N ALA A 116 -12.66 -7.86 -12.95
CA ALA A 116 -12.27 -7.62 -14.34
C ALA A 116 -10.96 -6.83 -14.43
N PHE A 117 -10.77 -5.84 -13.55
CA PHE A 117 -9.52 -5.10 -13.48
C PHE A 117 -8.37 -5.94 -12.90
N VAL A 118 -8.60 -6.64 -11.79
CA VAL A 118 -7.60 -7.53 -11.17
C VAL A 118 -7.07 -8.54 -12.18
N ARG A 119 -7.95 -9.24 -12.91
CA ARG A 119 -7.56 -10.22 -13.95
C ARG A 119 -6.75 -9.58 -15.07
N ARG A 120 -7.12 -8.38 -15.51
CA ARG A 120 -6.37 -7.62 -16.52
C ARG A 120 -4.95 -7.30 -16.05
N VAL A 121 -4.76 -6.95 -14.78
CA VAL A 121 -3.43 -6.63 -14.22
C VAL A 121 -2.62 -7.89 -13.94
N LYS A 122 -3.24 -8.98 -13.44
CA LYS A 122 -2.59 -10.30 -13.23
C LYS A 122 -1.94 -10.85 -14.51
N ALA A 123 -2.49 -10.52 -15.69
CA ALA A 123 -1.90 -10.87 -16.99
C ALA A 123 -0.61 -10.08 -17.34
N THR A 124 -0.08 -9.28 -16.42
CA THR A 124 1.12 -8.46 -16.61
C THR A 124 2.08 -8.62 -15.43
N ALA A 125 3.31 -8.12 -15.58
CA ALA A 125 4.30 -8.11 -14.49
C ALA A 125 4.09 -6.99 -13.44
N VAL A 126 2.97 -6.26 -13.50
CA VAL A 126 2.64 -5.24 -12.49
C VAL A 126 2.15 -5.93 -11.23
N ARG A 127 2.78 -5.63 -10.09
CA ARG A 127 2.35 -6.10 -8.78
C ARG A 127 1.22 -5.23 -8.25
N MET A 128 0.19 -5.87 -7.71
CA MET A 128 -0.91 -5.18 -7.03
C MET A 128 -0.72 -5.25 -5.52
N ILE A 129 -0.81 -4.10 -4.86
CA ILE A 129 -0.93 -3.96 -3.42
C ILE A 129 -2.33 -3.39 -3.17
N VAL A 130 -3.20 -4.15 -2.52
CA VAL A 130 -4.63 -3.85 -2.42
C VAL A 130 -5.10 -3.94 -0.98
N THR A 131 -5.98 -3.01 -0.64
CA THR A 131 -6.70 -2.96 0.63
C THR A 131 -8.21 -3.02 0.38
N SER A 132 -8.91 -3.85 1.13
CA SER A 132 -10.35 -4.05 1.05
C SER A 132 -11.02 -3.86 2.42
N PRO A 133 -11.95 -2.92 2.54
CA PRO A 133 -12.43 -2.03 1.46
C PRO A 133 -11.45 -0.89 1.13
N CYS A 134 -10.68 -0.40 2.10
CA CYS A 134 -9.74 0.71 1.91
C CYS A 134 -8.54 0.67 2.86
N PHE A 135 -7.55 1.53 2.62
CA PHE A 135 -6.25 1.50 3.32
C PHE A 135 -6.33 1.67 4.84
N GLU A 136 -7.40 2.28 5.36
CA GLU A 136 -7.64 2.39 6.80
C GLU A 136 -7.72 1.02 7.52
N ILE A 137 -8.05 -0.09 6.83
CA ILE A 137 -7.94 -1.45 7.41
C ILE A 137 -6.51 -1.74 7.84
N TRP A 138 -5.54 -1.45 6.97
CA TRP A 138 -4.13 -1.66 7.28
C TRP A 138 -3.68 -0.79 8.45
N LEU A 139 -4.17 0.46 8.54
CA LEU A 139 -3.89 1.32 9.69
C LEU A 139 -4.45 0.74 11.01
N LEU A 140 -5.68 0.22 11.00
CA LEU A 140 -6.31 -0.39 12.17
C LEU A 140 -5.51 -1.57 12.72
N LEU A 141 -4.90 -2.38 11.85
CA LEU A 141 -4.07 -3.52 12.27
C LEU A 141 -2.86 -3.11 13.14
N HIS A 142 -2.45 -1.84 13.15
CA HIS A 142 -1.36 -1.36 14.03
C HIS A 142 -1.80 -1.23 15.50
N ARG A 143 -3.11 -1.34 15.80
CA ARG A 143 -3.63 -1.44 17.15
C ARG A 143 -3.68 -2.92 17.56
N GLU A 144 -3.16 -3.23 18.74
CA GLU A 144 -3.26 -4.59 19.29
C GLU A 144 -4.72 -5.03 19.39
N ARG A 145 -4.96 -6.30 19.04
CA ARG A 145 -6.29 -6.94 19.07
C ARG A 145 -7.33 -6.27 18.17
N ALA A 146 -6.93 -5.41 17.23
CA ALA A 146 -7.85 -4.67 16.37
C ALA A 146 -8.82 -5.57 15.61
N VAL A 147 -8.35 -6.75 15.17
CA VAL A 147 -9.18 -7.73 14.48
C VAL A 147 -10.37 -8.16 15.36
N ALA A 148 -10.09 -8.56 16.60
CA ALA A 148 -11.09 -9.10 17.52
C ALA A 148 -11.97 -8.01 18.17
N GLU A 149 -11.41 -6.82 18.40
CA GLU A 149 -12.10 -5.75 19.13
C GLU A 149 -12.88 -4.80 18.22
N TYR A 150 -12.41 -4.57 16.99
CA TYR A 150 -12.98 -3.57 16.09
C TYR A 150 -13.41 -4.15 14.75
N ILE A 151 -12.60 -5.01 14.11
CA ILE A 151 -12.85 -5.42 12.72
C ILE A 151 -13.97 -6.45 12.61
N TRP A 152 -13.84 -7.59 13.28
CA TRP A 152 -14.83 -8.67 13.20
C TRP A 152 -16.17 -8.38 13.88
N PRO A 153 -16.23 -7.69 15.02
CA PRO A 153 -17.50 -7.31 15.63
C PRO A 153 -18.39 -6.45 14.74
N ASP A 154 -17.83 -5.66 13.82
CA ASP A 154 -18.60 -4.79 12.91
C ASP A 154 -18.17 -4.94 11.44
N SER A 155 -17.85 -6.17 11.04
CA SER A 155 -17.34 -6.51 9.70
C SER A 155 -18.23 -6.01 8.57
N ARG A 156 -19.55 -6.01 8.76
CA ARG A 156 -20.50 -5.53 7.74
C ARG A 156 -20.36 -4.02 7.48
N ASN A 157 -20.35 -3.19 8.52
CA ASN A 157 -20.21 -1.75 8.33
C ASN A 157 -18.82 -1.38 7.84
N ILE A 158 -17.82 -2.12 8.29
CA ILE A 158 -16.45 -2.00 7.82
C ILE A 158 -16.40 -2.27 6.32
N PHE A 159 -16.82 -3.44 5.86
CA PHE A 159 -16.78 -3.82 4.44
C PHE A 159 -17.58 -2.86 3.54
N LEU A 160 -18.72 -2.34 4.02
CA LEU A 160 -19.51 -1.36 3.29
C LEU A 160 -18.88 0.04 3.26
N ASN A 161 -18.04 0.37 4.25
CA ASN A 161 -17.32 1.63 4.41
C ASN A 161 -18.15 2.88 4.01
N ARG A 162 -19.37 2.97 4.52
CA ARG A 162 -20.32 4.02 4.12
C ARG A 162 -19.78 5.42 4.45
N ARG A 163 -20.13 6.39 3.61
CA ARG A 163 -19.87 7.80 3.92
C ARG A 163 -20.81 8.22 5.05
N LEU A 164 -20.26 8.73 6.15
CA LEU A 164 -21.01 9.19 7.31
C LEU A 164 -21.35 10.67 7.20
N ASN A 165 -20.39 11.47 6.72
CA ASN A 165 -20.56 12.89 6.49
C ASN A 165 -19.51 13.39 5.47
N SER A 166 -19.41 14.71 5.28
CA SER A 166 -18.46 15.32 4.35
C SER A 166 -16.99 15.01 4.67
N ARG A 167 -16.68 14.71 5.94
CA ARG A 167 -15.32 14.52 6.46
C ARG A 167 -14.94 13.04 6.64
N TYR A 168 -15.91 12.16 6.87
CA TYR A 168 -15.65 10.77 7.25
C TYR A 168 -16.44 9.73 6.46
N THR A 169 -15.75 8.65 6.09
CA THR A 169 -16.33 7.32 5.94
C THR A 169 -16.30 6.58 7.28
N TYR A 170 -17.03 5.46 7.36
CA TYR A 170 -17.06 4.60 8.54
C TYR A 170 -15.64 4.25 9.04
N LEU A 171 -14.76 3.73 8.16
CA LEU A 171 -13.41 3.36 8.56
C LEU A 171 -12.54 4.55 8.95
N SER A 172 -12.62 5.67 8.23
CA SER A 172 -11.85 6.87 8.60
C SER A 172 -12.26 7.45 9.96
N LYS A 173 -13.54 7.29 10.35
CA LYS A 173 -14.03 7.66 11.67
C LYS A 173 -13.55 6.67 12.72
N LEU A 174 -13.59 5.38 12.43
CA LEU A 174 -13.08 4.34 13.34
C LEU A 174 -11.58 4.51 13.61
N VAL A 175 -10.76 4.81 12.59
CA VAL A 175 -9.34 5.15 12.79
C VAL A 175 -9.19 6.37 13.70
N GLN A 176 -10.00 7.40 13.50
CA GLN A 176 -9.97 8.56 14.39
C GLN A 176 -10.34 8.21 15.83
N ASP A 177 -11.34 7.36 16.03
CA ASP A 177 -11.79 6.99 17.37
C ASP A 177 -10.77 6.10 18.10
N VAL A 178 -10.07 5.23 17.36
CA VAL A 178 -9.06 4.32 17.91
C VAL A 178 -7.72 5.00 18.16
N PHE A 179 -7.29 5.89 17.26
CA PHE A 179 -5.94 6.47 17.28
C PHE A 179 -5.89 7.99 17.52
N GLY A 180 -7.02 8.70 17.47
CA GLY A 180 -7.09 10.14 17.70
C GLY A 180 -6.71 11.01 16.49
N PHE A 181 -6.44 10.45 15.31
CA PHE A 181 -6.08 11.22 14.10
C PHE A 181 -7.01 10.96 12.92
N ASN A 182 -7.15 11.92 12.01
CA ASN A 182 -7.91 11.73 10.77
C ASN A 182 -6.97 11.22 9.65
N PRO A 183 -7.12 9.96 9.18
CA PRO A 183 -6.22 9.38 8.20
C PRO A 183 -6.27 10.07 6.82
N LYS A 184 -7.36 10.80 6.52
CA LYS A 184 -7.48 11.58 5.28
C LYS A 184 -6.70 12.89 5.32
N THR A 185 -6.21 13.32 6.49
CA THR A 185 -5.45 14.57 6.66
C THR A 185 -3.98 14.30 6.99
N SER A 186 -3.71 13.46 8.00
CA SER A 186 -2.34 13.17 8.43
C SER A 186 -2.27 11.76 9.02
N VAL A 187 -1.18 11.06 8.72
CA VAL A 187 -0.85 9.77 9.32
C VAL A 187 0.39 9.99 10.20
N PRO A 188 0.32 9.80 11.53
CA PRO A 188 1.46 9.98 12.42
C PRO A 188 2.59 8.98 12.11
N ALA A 189 3.85 9.40 12.30
CA ALA A 189 5.01 8.56 12.02
C ALA A 189 5.10 7.36 12.97
N GLU A 190 4.59 7.50 14.18
CA GLU A 190 4.60 6.51 15.25
C GLU A 190 3.81 5.25 14.87
N ILE A 191 2.90 5.34 13.89
CA ILE A 191 2.10 4.18 13.47
C ILE A 191 2.99 3.05 12.96
N VAL A 192 4.07 3.35 12.23
CA VAL A 192 4.94 2.31 11.65
C VAL A 192 5.83 1.63 12.69
N GLU A 193 5.93 2.17 13.91
CA GLU A 193 6.62 1.50 15.02
C GLU A 193 5.86 0.26 15.51
N LYS A 194 4.57 0.14 15.16
CA LYS A 194 3.70 -1.01 15.46
C LYS A 194 3.44 -1.89 14.24
N VAL A 195 4.33 -1.85 13.25
CA VAL A 195 4.19 -2.66 12.02
C VAL A 195 4.22 -4.16 12.34
N ASP A 196 4.99 -4.59 13.33
CA ASP A 196 5.03 -5.97 13.83
C ASP A 196 3.66 -6.43 14.36
N VAL A 197 2.97 -5.58 15.11
CA VAL A 197 1.59 -5.81 15.57
C VAL A 197 0.63 -5.97 14.39
N ALA A 198 0.78 -5.14 13.34
CA ALA A 198 -0.01 -5.28 12.13
C ALA A 198 0.29 -6.59 11.38
N LEU A 199 1.56 -6.96 11.24
CA LEU A 199 1.98 -8.19 10.57
C LEU A 199 1.52 -9.46 11.29
N ALA A 200 1.46 -9.44 12.63
CA ALA A 200 0.97 -10.55 13.44
C ALA A 200 -0.55 -10.76 13.30
N GLN A 201 -1.30 -9.70 12.99
CA GLN A 201 -2.75 -9.74 12.82
C GLN A 201 -3.20 -9.94 11.38
N ALA A 202 -2.33 -9.66 10.40
CA ALA A 202 -2.63 -9.75 8.97
C ALA A 202 -3.25 -11.09 8.55
N GLY A 203 -2.79 -12.21 9.15
CA GLY A 203 -3.28 -13.55 8.81
C GLY A 203 -4.74 -13.83 9.18
N PHE A 204 -5.40 -12.91 9.89
CA PHE A 204 -6.83 -12.99 10.15
C PHE A 204 -7.68 -12.38 9.05
N LEU A 205 -7.11 -11.65 8.08
CA LEU A 205 -7.82 -11.10 6.93
C LEU A 205 -7.41 -11.84 5.66
N THR A 206 -8.20 -11.76 4.58
CA THR A 206 -7.74 -12.31 3.29
C THR A 206 -6.57 -11.49 2.73
N SER A 207 -5.62 -12.18 2.11
CA SER A 207 -4.56 -11.57 1.30
C SER A 207 -4.71 -11.86 -0.19
N ASP A 208 -5.74 -12.63 -0.58
CA ASP A 208 -6.05 -12.92 -1.97
C ASP A 208 -6.78 -11.74 -2.60
N VAL A 209 -6.18 -11.20 -3.66
CA VAL A 209 -6.68 -10.00 -4.35
C VAL A 209 -8.00 -10.26 -5.08
N GLU A 210 -8.33 -11.49 -5.48
CA GLU A 210 -9.66 -11.79 -6.03
C GLU A 210 -10.71 -11.96 -4.92
N GLU A 211 -10.37 -12.59 -3.79
CA GLU A 211 -11.29 -12.73 -2.63
C GLU A 211 -11.66 -11.37 -2.02
N MET A 212 -10.76 -10.39 -2.06
CA MET A 212 -11.03 -9.00 -1.65
C MET A 212 -12.23 -8.36 -2.38
N ALA A 213 -12.71 -8.92 -3.49
CA ALA A 213 -13.97 -8.51 -4.10
C ALA A 213 -15.16 -8.63 -3.11
N TYR A 214 -15.10 -9.64 -2.23
CA TYR A 214 -16.17 -10.04 -1.31
C TYR A 214 -15.79 -9.98 0.16
N GLU A 215 -14.49 -9.87 0.48
CA GLU A 215 -13.98 -9.96 1.84
C GLU A 215 -13.14 -8.74 2.26
N ILE A 216 -13.07 -8.52 3.58
CA ILE A 216 -12.13 -7.57 4.19
C ILE A 216 -10.74 -8.18 4.08
N GLY A 217 -9.79 -7.43 3.52
CA GLY A 217 -8.49 -7.98 3.18
C GLY A 217 -7.42 -6.93 2.98
N GLU A 218 -6.18 -7.38 3.03
CA GLU A 218 -5.00 -6.59 2.71
C GLU A 218 -3.85 -7.51 2.28
N ASN A 219 -3.02 -7.05 1.35
CA ASN A 219 -1.75 -7.70 1.03
C ASN A 219 -0.54 -6.76 1.18
N VAL A 220 -0.73 -5.67 1.92
CA VAL A 220 0.32 -4.73 2.32
C VAL A 220 1.30 -5.46 3.24
N SER A 221 0.82 -6.31 4.14
CA SER A 221 1.65 -7.15 5.00
C SER A 221 2.56 -8.09 4.21
N ALA A 222 2.05 -8.70 3.14
CA ALA A 222 2.84 -9.56 2.26
C ALA A 222 3.96 -8.76 1.58
N PHE A 223 3.65 -7.55 1.12
CA PHE A 223 4.66 -6.64 0.58
C PHE A 223 5.71 -6.27 1.62
N ILE A 224 5.31 -5.88 2.84
CA ILE A 224 6.24 -5.51 3.91
C ILE A 224 7.11 -6.68 4.38
N LYS A 225 6.53 -7.88 4.51
CA LYS A 225 7.30 -9.11 4.84
C LYS A 225 8.40 -9.34 3.81
N GLU A 226 8.12 -9.16 2.53
CA GLU A 226 9.13 -9.23 1.46
C GLU A 226 10.16 -8.11 1.56
N LEU A 227 9.77 -6.88 1.89
CA LEU A 227 10.71 -5.79 2.12
C LEU A 227 11.64 -6.06 3.31
N CYS A 228 11.18 -6.82 4.31
CA CYS A 228 11.94 -7.16 5.51
C CYS A 228 12.70 -8.49 5.43
N PHE A 229 12.42 -9.33 4.42
CA PHE A 229 13.00 -10.66 4.28
C PHE A 229 14.51 -10.60 3.99
N ASP A 230 15.36 -11.00 4.93
CA ASP A 230 16.80 -11.14 4.69
C ASP A 230 17.10 -12.57 4.23
N PRO A 231 17.62 -12.80 3.00
CA PRO A 231 17.95 -14.14 2.52
C PRO A 231 18.96 -14.89 3.40
N ARG A 232 19.69 -14.20 4.28
CA ARG A 232 20.61 -14.82 5.23
C ARG A 232 19.92 -15.48 6.42
N ASP A 233 18.66 -15.15 6.70
CA ASP A 233 17.90 -15.74 7.81
C ASP A 233 17.43 -17.18 7.50
N LEU A 234 17.62 -17.64 6.25
CA LEU A 234 17.39 -19.03 5.84
C LEU A 234 18.59 -19.97 6.08
N ARG A 235 19.68 -19.49 6.69
CA ARG A 235 20.91 -20.26 6.93
C ARG A 235 21.02 -20.76 8.37
#